data_AF-A0A971L0B1-F1
#
_entry.id   AF-A0A971L0B1-F1
#
_cell.length_a   1.000
_cell.length_b   1.000
_cell.length_c   1.000
_cell.angle_alpha   90.00
_cell.angle_beta   90.00
_cell.angle_gamma   90.00
#
_symmetry.space_group_name_H-M   'P 1'
#
loop_
_entity.id
_entity.type
_entity.pdbx_description
1 polymer ?
#
loop_
_entity_poly.entity_id
_entity_poly.type
_entity_poly.pdbx_seq_one_letter_code
_entity_poly.pdbx_strand_id
1 'polypeptide(L)'
;MNALADFQDETVFFSAFFERSFFGKKEQHQVAKDIKQLEKDWLAATHRKQIPALLNQHNTTYFGALCSFSKKVARLVSLDSIAYLTNQAKKLNLPLSITLFSSTGKQTSHQAFISSELQENRNHCQFEFAFVSRLPCDDGCGWISSLEIFGAEGELLLQVQGACENQQAENLRLRELFSSLS
;
A
#
# COMPACT_ATOMS: atom_id res chain seq x y z
N MET A 1 -12.17 -15.74 32.19
CA MET A 1 -12.34 -14.45 31.49
C MET A 1 -11.44 -14.49 30.27
N ASN A 2 -12.03 -14.75 29.10
CA ASN A 2 -11.31 -15.13 27.88
C ASN A 2 -10.84 -13.90 27.11
N ALA A 3 -9.59 -13.49 27.32
CA ALA A 3 -8.90 -12.45 26.54
C ALA A 3 -8.70 -12.81 25.05
N LEU A 4 -9.05 -14.04 24.64
CA LEU A 4 -9.01 -14.52 23.26
C LEU A 4 -10.24 -14.14 22.43
N ALA A 5 -11.37 -13.79 23.07
CA ALA A 5 -12.58 -13.37 22.36
C ALA A 5 -12.51 -11.90 21.92
N ASP A 6 -11.98 -11.01 22.76
CA ASP A 6 -11.82 -9.58 22.44
C ASP A 6 -10.79 -9.33 21.31
N PHE A 7 -9.79 -10.22 21.14
CA PHE A 7 -8.79 -10.11 20.07
C PHE A 7 -9.33 -10.46 18.67
N GLN A 8 -10.40 -11.28 18.60
CA GLN A 8 -11.03 -11.66 17.34
C GLN A 8 -11.97 -10.55 16.83
N ASP A 9 -12.65 -9.82 17.71
CA ASP A 9 -13.52 -8.71 17.31
C ASP A 9 -12.75 -7.51 16.77
N GLU A 10 -11.58 -7.18 17.35
CA GLU A 10 -10.73 -6.11 16.80
C GLU A 10 -10.18 -6.49 15.41
N THR A 11 -9.73 -7.73 15.21
CA THR A 11 -9.16 -8.15 13.92
C THR A 11 -10.20 -8.20 12.80
N VAL A 12 -11.44 -8.59 13.10
CA VAL A 12 -12.57 -8.58 12.15
C VAL A 12 -13.02 -7.14 11.86
N PHE A 13 -13.05 -6.26 12.87
CA PHE A 13 -13.33 -4.85 12.66
C PHE A 13 -12.25 -4.18 11.81
N PHE A 14 -10.98 -4.44 12.09
CA PHE A 14 -9.86 -3.90 11.29
C PHE A 14 -9.84 -4.45 9.87
N SER A 15 -10.15 -5.73 9.63
CA SER A 15 -10.23 -6.27 8.27
C SER A 15 -11.40 -5.70 7.49
N ALA A 16 -12.60 -5.66 8.09
CA ALA A 16 -13.79 -5.08 7.45
C ALA A 16 -13.67 -3.56 7.22
N PHE A 17 -12.94 -2.86 8.09
CA PHE A 17 -12.67 -1.42 7.98
C PHE A 17 -11.57 -1.12 6.94
N PHE A 18 -10.53 -1.95 6.86
CA PHE A 18 -9.57 -1.92 5.75
C PHE A 18 -10.28 -2.19 4.42
N GLU A 19 -11.17 -3.19 4.40
CA GLU A 19 -11.94 -3.54 3.21
C GLU A 19 -12.90 -2.42 2.78
N ARG A 20 -13.46 -1.63 3.71
CA ARG A 20 -14.26 -0.47 3.31
C ARG A 20 -13.43 0.71 2.80
N SER A 21 -12.26 0.95 3.39
CA SER A 21 -11.43 2.12 3.06
C SER A 21 -10.69 1.99 1.72
N PHE A 22 -10.49 0.75 1.25
CA PHE A 22 -9.76 0.45 0.01
C PHE A 22 -10.64 -0.08 -1.13
N PHE A 23 -11.88 -0.52 -0.85
CA PHE A 23 -12.77 -1.16 -1.83
C PHE A 23 -14.15 -0.47 -1.96
N GLY A 24 -14.25 0.81 -1.59
CA GLY A 24 -15.48 1.58 -1.69
C GLY A 24 -16.00 1.72 -3.14
N LYS A 25 -17.31 1.55 -3.33
CA LYS A 25 -18.01 1.80 -4.61
C LYS A 25 -17.92 3.28 -4.96
N LYS A 26 -17.44 3.64 -6.17
CA LYS A 26 -17.56 4.99 -6.78
C LYS A 26 -17.57 6.12 -5.75
N GLU A 27 -16.63 6.09 -4.81
CA GLU A 27 -16.59 7.10 -3.78
C GLU A 27 -16.04 8.36 -4.41
N GLN A 28 -16.72 9.49 -4.24
CA GLN A 28 -16.10 10.76 -4.55
C GLN A 28 -14.82 10.83 -3.71
N HIS A 29 -13.65 10.72 -4.36
CA HIS A 29 -12.36 10.79 -3.68
C HIS A 29 -12.19 12.21 -3.13
N GLN A 30 -12.72 12.44 -1.94
CA GLN A 30 -12.65 13.72 -1.27
C GLN A 30 -11.19 13.99 -0.95
N VAL A 31 -10.71 15.15 -1.41
CA VAL A 31 -9.40 15.68 -1.04
C VAL A 31 -9.53 16.26 0.36
N ALA A 32 -8.61 15.91 1.25
CA ALA A 32 -8.60 16.44 2.61
C ALA A 32 -8.55 17.98 2.60
N LYS A 33 -9.34 18.61 3.47
CA LYS A 33 -9.41 20.08 3.58
C LYS A 33 -8.07 20.69 3.98
N ASP A 34 -7.31 20.00 4.83
CA ASP A 34 -5.96 20.40 5.26
C ASP A 34 -4.93 19.33 4.89
N ILE A 35 -4.49 19.37 3.63
CA ILE A 35 -3.50 18.44 3.08
C ILE A 35 -2.18 18.49 3.86
N LYS A 36 -1.77 19.67 4.34
CA LYS A 36 -0.50 19.83 5.08
C LYS A 36 -0.57 19.14 6.43
N GLN A 37 -1.70 19.26 7.12
CA GLN A 37 -1.90 18.57 8.38
C GLN A 37 -2.04 17.05 8.16
N LEU A 38 -2.76 16.61 7.13
CA LEU A 38 -2.83 15.19 6.76
C LEU A 38 -1.43 14.60 6.50
N GLU A 39 -0.59 15.25 5.71
CA GLU A 39 0.76 14.77 5.41
C GLU A 39 1.65 14.75 6.66
N LYS A 40 1.51 15.75 7.54
CA LYS A 40 2.23 15.79 8.82
C LYS A 40 1.82 14.63 9.73
N ASP A 41 0.51 14.38 9.86
CA ASP A 41 -0.01 13.28 10.67
C ASP A 41 0.39 11.93 10.07
N TRP A 42 0.40 11.83 8.74
CA TRP A 42 0.87 10.65 8.02
C TRP A 42 2.31 10.35 8.40
N LEU A 43 3.20 11.35 8.27
CA LEU A 43 4.61 11.23 8.63
C LEU A 43 4.87 11.00 10.12
N ALA A 44 3.92 11.33 10.98
CA ALA A 44 3.96 11.04 12.40
C ALA A 44 3.45 9.63 12.75
N ALA A 45 2.78 8.95 11.82
CA ALA A 45 2.27 7.61 12.04
C ALA A 45 3.42 6.61 12.26
N THR A 46 3.28 5.76 13.26
CA THR A 46 4.29 4.76 13.63
C THR A 46 3.95 3.35 13.15
N HIS A 47 2.67 3.09 12.88
CA HIS A 47 2.19 1.79 12.41
C HIS A 47 1.18 1.96 11.29
N ARG A 48 1.17 1.02 10.32
CA ARG A 48 0.25 1.06 9.18
C ARG A 48 -1.22 0.96 9.61
N LYS A 49 -1.49 0.28 10.72
CA LYS A 49 -2.84 0.19 11.33
C LYS A 49 -3.45 1.55 11.67
N GLN A 50 -2.66 2.60 11.82
CA GLN A 50 -3.14 3.96 12.10
C GLN A 50 -3.69 4.67 10.86
N ILE A 51 -3.26 4.25 9.66
CA ILE A 51 -3.61 4.92 8.40
C ILE A 51 -5.13 5.02 8.18
N PRO A 52 -5.93 3.95 8.35
CA PRO A 52 -7.38 4.05 8.17
C PRO A 52 -8.07 5.06 9.12
N ALA A 53 -7.64 5.12 10.39
CA ALA A 53 -8.17 6.08 11.35
C ALA A 53 -7.83 7.53 10.96
N LEU A 54 -6.61 7.75 10.46
CA LEU A 54 -6.14 9.05 9.99
C LEU A 54 -6.88 9.52 8.74
N LEU A 55 -7.14 8.64 7.77
CA LEU A 55 -7.96 8.96 6.58
C LEU A 55 -9.36 9.44 6.97
N ASN A 56 -10.00 8.75 7.92
CA ASN A 56 -11.31 9.15 8.45
C ASN A 56 -11.29 10.52 9.11
N GLN A 57 -10.30 10.80 9.96
CA GLN A 57 -10.17 12.10 10.63
C GLN A 57 -10.11 13.27 9.64
N HIS A 58 -9.46 13.04 8.50
CA HIS A 58 -9.29 14.03 7.44
C HIS A 58 -10.36 13.97 6.35
N ASN A 59 -11.37 13.09 6.50
CA ASN A 59 -12.45 12.86 5.52
C ASN A 59 -11.92 12.65 4.10
N THR A 60 -10.92 11.80 3.92
CA THR A 60 -10.31 11.48 2.63
C THR A 60 -10.26 9.98 2.40
N THR A 61 -10.18 9.57 1.14
CA THR A 61 -9.87 8.19 0.76
C THR A 61 -8.36 7.99 0.71
N TYR A 62 -7.90 6.72 0.71
CA TYR A 62 -6.48 6.41 0.56
C TYR A 62 -5.92 6.95 -0.76
N PHE A 63 -6.61 6.68 -1.87
CA PHE A 63 -6.26 7.21 -3.18
C PHE A 63 -6.23 8.75 -3.20
N GLY A 64 -7.26 9.39 -2.64
CA GLY A 64 -7.33 10.85 -2.53
C GLY A 64 -6.18 11.46 -1.72
N ALA A 65 -5.75 10.77 -0.65
CA ALA A 65 -4.59 11.17 0.15
C ALA A 65 -3.29 11.12 -0.67
N LEU A 66 -3.04 10.00 -1.37
CA LEU A 66 -1.83 9.85 -2.19
C LEU A 66 -1.76 10.86 -3.35
N CYS A 67 -2.89 11.17 -3.99
CA CYS A 67 -2.97 12.21 -5.01
C CYS A 67 -2.62 13.61 -4.48
N SER A 68 -2.82 13.84 -3.18
CA SER A 68 -2.68 15.15 -2.54
C SER A 68 -1.30 15.37 -1.91
N PHE A 69 -0.60 14.28 -1.56
CA PHE A 69 0.69 14.38 -0.91
C PHE A 69 1.80 14.96 -1.78
N SER A 70 2.82 15.48 -1.11
CA SER A 70 4.05 15.89 -1.76
C SER A 70 4.75 14.69 -2.41
N LYS A 71 5.50 14.96 -3.49
CA LYS A 71 6.27 13.94 -4.24
C LYS A 71 7.28 13.14 -3.38
N LYS A 72 7.60 13.63 -2.18
CA LYS A 72 8.48 12.93 -1.24
C LYS A 72 7.76 11.79 -0.51
N VAL A 73 6.45 11.93 -0.31
CA VAL A 73 5.61 10.96 0.41
C VAL A 73 4.89 10.05 -0.56
N ALA A 74 4.30 10.61 -1.63
CA ALA A 74 3.67 9.83 -2.69
C ALA A 74 3.88 10.50 -4.05
N ARG A 75 4.14 9.70 -5.07
CA ARG A 75 4.31 10.18 -6.45
C ARG A 75 3.71 9.21 -7.44
N LEU A 76 3.04 9.74 -8.45
CA LEU A 76 2.55 8.95 -9.57
C LEU A 76 3.73 8.43 -10.41
N VAL A 77 3.64 7.20 -10.88
CA VAL A 77 4.60 6.55 -11.77
C VAL A 77 3.88 5.81 -12.91
N SER A 78 4.61 5.41 -13.95
CA SER A 78 4.08 4.56 -15.01
C SER A 78 3.67 3.18 -14.48
N LEU A 79 2.59 2.61 -15.04
CA LEU A 79 2.19 1.22 -14.80
C LEU A 79 3.28 0.20 -15.21
N ASP A 80 4.17 0.59 -16.14
CA ASP A 80 5.34 -0.22 -16.53
C ASP A 80 6.35 -0.40 -15.39
N SER A 81 6.30 0.46 -14.37
CA SER A 81 7.12 0.37 -13.17
C SER A 81 6.97 -0.96 -12.44
N ILE A 82 5.81 -1.64 -12.54
CA ILE A 82 5.62 -2.97 -11.95
C ILE A 82 6.58 -3.98 -12.59
N ALA A 83 6.61 -4.04 -13.92
CA ALA A 83 7.45 -4.97 -14.66
C ALA A 83 8.94 -4.62 -14.46
N TYR A 84 9.28 -3.33 -14.44
CA TYR A 84 10.64 -2.89 -14.16
C TYR A 84 11.09 -3.28 -12.75
N LEU A 85 10.31 -2.94 -11.72
CA LEU A 85 10.60 -3.22 -10.31
C LEU A 85 10.85 -4.72 -10.09
N THR A 86 9.96 -5.56 -10.60
CA THR A 86 10.02 -7.01 -10.41
C THR A 86 11.19 -7.65 -11.13
N ASN A 87 11.49 -7.22 -12.37
CA ASN A 87 12.65 -7.69 -13.11
C ASN A 87 13.97 -7.28 -12.44
N GLN A 88 14.07 -6.04 -11.95
CA GLN A 88 15.29 -5.57 -11.28
C GLN A 88 15.48 -6.22 -9.91
N ALA A 89 14.42 -6.34 -9.10
CA ALA A 89 14.48 -7.03 -7.82
C ALA A 89 14.92 -8.49 -8.00
N LYS A 90 14.42 -9.19 -9.01
CA LYS A 90 14.87 -10.55 -9.35
C LYS A 90 16.35 -10.60 -9.73
N LYS A 91 16.81 -9.72 -10.61
CA LYS A 91 18.23 -9.66 -11.03
C LYS A 91 19.17 -9.40 -9.85
N LEU A 92 18.74 -8.58 -8.90
CA LEU A 92 19.52 -8.18 -7.73
C LEU A 92 19.29 -9.09 -6.51
N ASN A 93 18.46 -10.13 -6.65
CA ASN A 93 18.03 -11.03 -5.56
C ASN A 93 17.51 -10.27 -4.33
N LEU A 94 16.66 -9.27 -4.57
CA LEU A 94 16.05 -8.46 -3.52
C LEU A 94 14.64 -8.98 -3.19
N PRO A 95 14.31 -9.23 -1.91
CA PRO A 95 13.03 -9.80 -1.54
C PRO A 95 11.92 -8.74 -1.57
N LEU A 96 10.81 -9.08 -2.24
CA LEU A 96 9.61 -8.26 -2.30
C LEU A 96 8.47 -8.97 -1.57
N SER A 97 7.55 -8.18 -1.01
CA SER A 97 6.24 -8.63 -0.56
C SER A 97 5.19 -8.08 -1.51
N ILE A 98 4.32 -8.95 -2.00
CA ILE A 98 3.29 -8.61 -2.98
C ILE A 98 1.94 -8.94 -2.37
N THR A 99 1.06 -7.94 -2.29
CA THR A 99 -0.31 -8.10 -1.80
C THR A 99 -1.31 -7.79 -2.91
N LEU A 100 -2.17 -8.75 -3.19
CA LEU A 100 -3.33 -8.59 -4.06
C LEU A 100 -4.56 -8.29 -3.22
N PHE A 101 -5.35 -7.34 -3.70
CA PHE A 101 -6.56 -6.87 -3.05
C PHE A 101 -7.76 -7.24 -3.92
N SER A 102 -8.76 -7.88 -3.33
CA SER A 102 -10.04 -8.22 -3.97
C SER A 102 -11.21 -7.86 -3.06
N SER A 103 -12.40 -7.72 -3.64
CA SER A 103 -13.64 -7.52 -2.87
C SER A 103 -13.93 -8.62 -1.84
N THR A 104 -13.32 -9.79 -2.00
CA THR A 104 -13.48 -10.96 -1.12
C THR A 104 -12.36 -11.11 -0.09
N GLY A 105 -11.38 -10.20 -0.06
CA GLY A 105 -10.26 -10.20 0.89
C GLY A 105 -8.91 -9.89 0.24
N LYS A 106 -7.83 -10.02 1.03
CA LYS A 106 -6.44 -9.79 0.61
C LYS A 106 -5.61 -11.08 0.61
N GLN A 107 -4.72 -11.21 -0.37
CA GLN A 107 -3.75 -12.31 -0.44
C GLN A 107 -2.34 -11.73 -0.50
N THR A 108 -1.50 -12.04 0.48
CA THR A 108 -0.09 -11.60 0.52
C THR A 108 0.83 -12.77 0.23
N SER A 109 1.76 -12.57 -0.69
CA SER A 109 2.86 -13.48 -0.99
C SER A 109 4.19 -12.80 -0.68
N HIS A 110 5.08 -13.51 0.01
CA HIS A 110 6.46 -13.08 0.25
C HIS A 110 7.36 -13.81 -0.72
N GLN A 111 7.48 -13.27 -1.93
CA GLN A 111 8.28 -13.89 -2.99
C GLN A 111 8.99 -12.80 -3.79
N ALA A 112 10.24 -13.06 -4.18
CA ALA A 112 10.99 -12.22 -5.12
C ALA A 112 10.42 -12.28 -6.57
N PHE A 113 9.32 -13.01 -6.78
CA PHE A 113 8.71 -13.25 -8.08
C PHE A 113 7.20 -13.02 -8.02
N ILE A 114 6.68 -12.32 -9.03
CA ILE A 114 5.26 -12.31 -9.36
C ILE A 114 4.98 -13.58 -10.17
N SER A 115 4.17 -14.51 -9.64
CA SER A 115 3.71 -15.66 -10.42
C SER A 115 2.93 -15.21 -11.66
N SER A 116 2.97 -16.03 -12.72
CA SER A 116 2.22 -15.80 -13.97
C SER A 116 0.70 -15.62 -13.75
N GLU A 117 0.16 -16.07 -12.62
CA GLU A 117 -1.24 -15.90 -12.19
C GLU A 117 -1.64 -14.42 -12.01
N LEU A 118 -0.67 -13.55 -11.70
CA LEU A 118 -0.88 -12.11 -11.59
C LEU A 118 -0.96 -11.44 -12.97
N GLN A 119 -0.33 -12.04 -14.00
CA GLN A 119 -0.48 -11.60 -15.39
C GLN A 119 -1.85 -11.99 -15.97
N GLU A 120 -2.42 -13.13 -15.55
CA GLU A 120 -3.78 -13.52 -15.95
C GLU A 120 -4.84 -12.62 -15.31
N ASN A 121 -4.66 -12.21 -14.05
CA ASN A 121 -5.56 -11.26 -13.39
C ASN A 121 -5.51 -9.82 -13.94
N ARG A 122 -4.44 -9.42 -14.66
CA ARG A 122 -4.44 -8.15 -15.42
C ARG A 122 -5.54 -8.08 -16.47
N ASN A 123 -5.99 -9.23 -16.99
CA ASN A 123 -7.07 -9.26 -17.98
C ASN A 123 -8.45 -9.02 -17.35
N HIS A 124 -8.57 -9.13 -16.03
CA HIS A 124 -9.82 -8.94 -15.29
C HIS A 124 -9.85 -7.68 -14.42
N CYS A 125 -8.67 -7.18 -14.01
CA CYS A 125 -8.52 -5.95 -13.24
C CYS A 125 -7.91 -4.84 -14.10
N GLN A 126 -8.67 -3.78 -14.38
CA GLN A 126 -8.16 -2.61 -15.10
C GLN A 126 -7.28 -1.78 -14.15
N PHE A 127 -5.96 -1.90 -14.29
CA PHE A 127 -5.02 -1.02 -13.60
C PHE A 127 -4.99 0.34 -14.28
N GLU A 128 -5.16 1.41 -13.52
CA GLU A 128 -5.22 2.77 -14.05
C GLU A 128 -4.13 3.68 -13.49
N PHE A 129 -3.90 3.60 -12.17
CA PHE A 129 -2.92 4.47 -11.51
C PHE A 129 -1.86 3.67 -10.77
N ALA A 130 -0.61 4.15 -10.78
CA ALA A 130 0.46 3.62 -9.97
C ALA A 130 1.12 4.73 -9.15
N PHE A 131 1.27 4.51 -7.86
CA PHE A 131 1.97 5.41 -6.96
C PHE A 131 3.15 4.71 -6.32
N VAL A 132 4.27 5.40 -6.21
CA VAL A 132 5.28 5.07 -5.21
C VAL A 132 5.00 5.90 -3.98
N SER A 133 4.75 5.24 -2.86
CA SER A 133 4.44 5.86 -1.57
C SER A 133 5.39 5.41 -0.46
N ARG A 134 5.51 6.23 0.57
CA ARG A 134 6.20 5.92 1.83
C ARG A 134 5.15 5.60 2.89
N LEU A 135 5.33 4.47 3.56
CA LEU A 135 4.41 3.98 4.58
C LEU A 135 5.16 3.58 5.85
N PRO A 136 4.56 3.78 7.04
CA PRO A 136 5.10 3.18 8.26
C PRO A 136 4.92 1.66 8.23
N CYS A 137 5.93 0.98 8.76
CA CYS A 137 5.97 -0.48 8.91
C CYS A 137 5.27 -0.90 10.20
N ASP A 138 4.49 -1.99 10.17
CA ASP A 138 3.80 -2.49 11.37
C ASP A 138 4.79 -3.03 12.43
N ASP A 139 5.92 -3.58 11.99
CA ASP A 139 6.89 -4.30 12.84
C ASP A 139 8.01 -3.41 13.41
N GLY A 140 7.77 -2.10 13.55
CA GLY A 140 8.76 -1.18 14.11
C GLY A 140 9.98 -0.91 13.21
N CYS A 141 9.96 -1.40 11.97
CA CYS A 141 11.05 -1.28 11.01
C CYS A 141 11.18 0.12 10.37
N GLY A 142 10.47 1.11 10.92
CA GLY A 142 10.43 2.48 10.45
C GLY A 142 9.57 2.62 9.21
N TRP A 143 10.12 3.24 8.16
CA TRP A 143 9.39 3.59 6.93
C TRP A 143 9.86 2.75 5.75
N ILE A 144 8.90 2.23 4.98
CA ILE A 144 9.13 1.42 3.78
C ILE A 144 8.58 2.11 2.54
N SER A 145 9.17 1.80 1.39
CA SER A 145 8.66 2.18 0.08
C SER A 145 7.67 1.12 -0.40
N SER A 146 6.63 1.60 -1.07
CA SER A 146 5.55 0.77 -1.59
C SER A 146 5.20 1.24 -2.99
N LEU A 147 5.01 0.32 -3.92
CA LEU A 147 4.38 0.56 -5.21
C LEU A 147 2.92 0.12 -5.09
N GLU A 148 2.00 1.04 -5.37
CA GLU A 148 0.56 0.88 -5.11
C GLU A 148 -0.20 1.12 -6.39
N ILE A 149 -0.96 0.12 -6.81
CA ILE A 149 -1.67 0.11 -8.08
C ILE A 149 -3.16 0.15 -7.81
N PHE A 150 -3.81 1.12 -8.44
CA PHE A 150 -5.22 1.39 -8.29
C PHE A 150 -5.97 1.15 -9.58
N GLY A 151 -7.24 0.77 -9.43
CA GLY A 151 -8.18 0.71 -10.54
C GLY A 151 -8.80 2.07 -10.86
N ALA A 152 -9.75 2.05 -11.80
CA ALA A 152 -10.43 3.23 -12.31
C ALA A 152 -11.23 3.99 -11.24
N GLU A 153 -11.72 3.27 -10.23
CA GLU A 153 -12.53 3.82 -9.16
C GLU A 153 -11.68 4.12 -7.91
N GLY A 154 -10.35 4.15 -8.06
CA GLY A 154 -9.40 4.41 -6.98
C GLY A 154 -9.34 3.33 -5.91
N GLU A 155 -9.84 2.13 -6.21
CA GLU A 155 -9.67 0.94 -5.37
C GLU A 155 -8.24 0.43 -5.46
N LEU A 156 -7.64 0.05 -4.34
CA LEU A 156 -6.29 -0.54 -4.34
C LEU A 156 -6.40 -1.99 -4.82
N LEU A 157 -5.63 -2.34 -5.86
CA LEU A 157 -5.67 -3.66 -6.49
C LEU A 157 -4.40 -4.47 -6.21
N LEU A 158 -3.24 -3.80 -6.20
CA LEU A 158 -1.95 -4.43 -6.00
C LEU A 158 -1.05 -3.52 -5.18
N GLN A 159 -0.33 -4.11 -4.24
CA GLN A 159 0.73 -3.45 -3.50
C GLN A 159 2.00 -4.29 -3.56
N VAL A 160 3.13 -3.64 -3.84
CA VAL A 160 4.46 -4.26 -3.85
C VAL A 160 5.35 -3.49 -2.89
N GLN A 161 5.83 -4.16 -1.85
CA GLN A 161 6.66 -3.59 -0.80
C GLN A 161 8.01 -4.28 -0.77
N GLY A 162 9.02 -3.59 -0.23
CA GLY A 162 10.24 -4.29 0.19
C GLY A 162 9.92 -5.22 1.36
N ALA A 163 10.40 -6.46 1.31
CA ALA A 163 10.28 -7.34 2.48
C ALA A 163 11.21 -6.84 3.59
N CYS A 164 10.65 -6.59 4.78
CA CYS A 164 11.42 -6.29 5.97
C CYS A 164 11.47 -7.55 6.84
N GLU A 165 12.64 -8.20 6.87
CA GLU A 165 12.87 -9.34 7.75
C GLU A 165 13.20 -8.83 9.16
N ASN A 166 12.64 -9.49 10.19
CA ASN A 166 13.08 -9.36 11.58
C ASN A 166 13.16 -7.91 12.12
N GLN A 167 12.16 -7.07 11.87
CA GLN A 167 12.09 -5.68 12.35
C GLN A 167 13.24 -4.78 11.83
N GLN A 168 13.98 -5.23 10.82
CA GLN A 168 15.09 -4.46 10.27
C GLN A 168 14.58 -3.38 9.32
N ALA A 169 15.24 -2.23 9.36
CA ALA A 169 14.98 -1.13 8.45
C ALA A 169 15.02 -1.61 6.98
N GLU A 170 14.20 -0.96 6.15
CA GLU A 170 14.15 -1.23 4.72
C GLU A 170 15.54 -1.29 4.06
N ASN A 171 15.77 -2.34 3.26
CA ASN A 171 17.00 -2.51 2.51
C ASN A 171 17.26 -1.29 1.60
N LEU A 172 18.44 -0.68 1.72
CA LEU A 172 18.80 0.52 0.97
C LEU A 172 18.73 0.32 -0.55
N ARG A 173 19.11 -0.86 -1.06
CA ARG A 173 19.03 -1.16 -2.50
C ARG A 173 17.58 -1.24 -2.99
N LEU A 174 16.66 -1.73 -2.16
CA LEU A 174 15.23 -1.69 -2.47
C LEU A 174 14.74 -0.26 -2.51
N ARG A 175 15.10 0.57 -1.52
CA ARG A 175 14.74 1.98 -1.49
C ARG A 175 15.22 2.74 -2.73
N GLU A 176 16.46 2.51 -3.15
CA GLU A 176 17.02 3.06 -4.39
C GLU A 176 16.25 2.60 -5.62
N LEU A 177 15.89 1.31 -5.68
CA LEU A 177 15.11 0.76 -6.77
C LEU A 177 13.72 1.41 -6.86
N PHE A 178 12.99 1.54 -5.76
CA PHE A 178 11.71 2.28 -5.72
C PHE A 178 11.86 3.75 -6.09
N SER A 179 12.98 4.38 -5.71
CA SER A 179 13.27 5.78 -6.07
C SER A 179 13.55 5.95 -7.57
N SER A 180 14.02 4.90 -8.25
CA SER A 180 14.32 4.92 -9.69
C SER A 180 13.09 4.74 -10.60
N LEU A 181 11.93 4.35 -10.04
CA LEU A 181 10.70 4.17 -10.82
C LEU A 181 10.23 5.50 -11.42
N SER A 182 9.60 5.47 -12.59
CA SER A 182 9.16 6.66 -13.33
C SER A 182 7.74 6.51 -13.84
#